data_AF-A0A174P0W9-F1
#
_entry.id   AF-A0A174P0W9-F1
#
_cell.length_a   1.000
_cell.length_b   1.000
_cell.length_c   1.000
_cell.angle_alpha   90.00
_cell.angle_beta   90.00
_cell.angle_gamma   90.00
#
_symmetry.space_group_name_H-M   'P 1'
#
loop_
_entity.id
_entity.type
_entity.pdbx_description
1 polymer ?
#
loop_
_entity_poly.entity_id
_entity_poly.type
_entity_poly.pdbx_seq_one_letter_code
_entity_poly.pdbx_strand_id
1 'polypeptide(L)'
;MSLQEKIKNVESTSWLTEGLSNEEVISIVGSTRKSVNTKIALFSIRPEYVEQIFNGNKKFEYRKQTSRFPISKILIYETTPIMKIVGEAEVEEVLVDTPEVIWKRTKECAGVSQNFYNQYFRGRHTAVAYQLKNVIKYDSPKELSDFGIKRAPQSFCYLP
;
A
#
# COMPACT_ATOMS: atom_id res chain seq x y z
N MET A 1 -0.53 26.76 14.25
CA MET A 1 -0.63 25.30 14.46
C MET A 1 -1.55 24.72 13.42
N SER A 2 -1.06 23.76 12.64
CA SER A 2 -1.89 23.08 11.66
C SER A 2 -2.94 22.21 12.38
N LEU A 3 -4.05 21.90 11.71
CA LEU A 3 -5.07 20.97 12.21
C LEU A 3 -4.47 19.64 12.70
N GLN A 4 -3.35 19.21 12.09
CA GLN A 4 -2.67 17.97 12.45
C GLN A 4 -1.92 18.05 13.79
N GLU A 5 -1.38 19.22 14.15
CA GLU A 5 -0.72 19.43 15.45
C GLU A 5 -1.73 19.47 16.59
N LYS A 6 -2.92 20.03 16.34
CA LYS A 6 -4.01 20.06 17.33
C LYS A 6 -4.54 18.65 17.62
N ILE A 7 -4.65 17.77 16.63
CA ILE A 7 -5.18 16.41 16.83
C ILE A 7 -4.20 15.52 17.61
N LYS A 8 -2.88 15.74 17.51
CA LYS A 8 -1.87 14.93 18.21
C LYS A 8 -1.83 15.12 19.73
N ASN A 9 -2.25 16.29 20.23
CA ASN A 9 -2.02 16.70 21.63
C ASN A 9 -3.31 16.85 22.45
N VAL A 10 -4.44 16.40 21.93
CA VAL A 10 -5.74 16.63 22.56
C VAL A 10 -6.22 15.34 23.26
N GLU A 11 -6.29 15.39 24.59
CA GLU A 11 -6.91 14.34 25.43
C GLU A 11 -8.44 14.28 25.27
N SER A 12 -9.08 15.33 24.72
CA SER A 12 -10.55 15.41 24.55
C SER A 12 -10.99 16.07 23.24
N THR A 13 -11.70 15.31 22.40
CA THR A 13 -12.23 15.72 21.09
C THR A 13 -13.48 16.62 21.16
N SER A 14 -13.69 17.32 22.28
CA SER A 14 -14.89 18.13 22.56
C SER A 14 -15.19 19.26 21.56
N TRP A 15 -14.22 19.68 20.74
CA TRP A 15 -14.42 20.71 19.71
C TRP A 15 -14.87 20.12 18.36
N LEU A 16 -14.72 18.79 18.17
CA LEU A 16 -15.18 18.09 16.95
C LEU A 16 -16.68 17.75 17.01
N THR A 17 -17.29 17.83 18.19
CA THR A 17 -18.70 17.46 18.41
C THR A 17 -19.68 18.58 18.12
N GLU A 18 -19.23 19.81 17.88
CA GLU A 18 -20.11 20.88 17.40
C GLU A 18 -20.49 20.62 15.94
N GLY A 19 -21.66 20.01 15.74
CA GLY A 19 -22.27 19.83 14.41
C GLY A 19 -21.98 18.49 13.72
N LEU A 20 -21.27 17.56 14.37
CA LEU A 20 -21.05 16.19 13.85
C LEU A 20 -21.64 15.16 14.81
N SER A 21 -22.20 14.08 14.25
CA SER A 21 -22.69 12.96 15.05
C SER A 21 -21.54 12.17 15.69
N ASN A 22 -21.82 11.46 16.79
CA ASN A 22 -20.81 10.65 17.48
C ASN A 22 -20.19 9.57 16.57
N GLU A 23 -20.96 9.00 15.63
CA GLU A 23 -20.44 8.00 14.68
C GLU A 23 -19.46 8.62 13.68
N GLU A 24 -19.75 9.83 13.19
CA GLU A 24 -18.85 10.58 12.31
C GLU A 24 -17.56 10.96 13.04
N VAL A 25 -17.65 11.43 14.29
CA VAL A 25 -16.46 11.75 15.09
C VAL A 25 -15.64 10.48 15.36
N ILE A 26 -16.26 9.35 15.69
CA ILE A 26 -15.55 8.07 15.89
C ILE A 26 -14.88 7.59 14.60
N SER A 27 -15.54 7.71 13.46
CA SER A 27 -14.98 7.36 12.14
C SER A 27 -13.79 8.26 11.78
N ILE A 28 -13.92 9.57 11.98
CA ILE A 28 -12.86 10.55 11.74
C ILE A 28 -11.67 10.29 12.67
N VAL A 29 -11.89 10.17 13.97
CA VAL A 29 -10.84 9.92 14.96
C VAL A 29 -10.21 8.54 14.75
N GLY A 30 -10.98 7.51 14.42
CA GLY A 30 -10.50 6.16 14.12
C GLY A 30 -9.65 6.10 12.85
N SER A 31 -10.10 6.75 11.78
CA SER A 31 -9.35 6.89 10.52
C SER A 31 -8.07 7.70 10.73
N THR A 32 -8.14 8.78 11.53
CA THR A 32 -6.98 9.61 11.88
C THR A 32 -5.98 8.84 12.74
N ARG A 33 -6.43 8.09 13.76
CA ARG A 33 -5.54 7.21 14.56
C ARG A 33 -4.89 6.11 13.73
N LYS A 34 -5.62 5.50 12.78
CA LYS A 34 -5.03 4.59 11.77
C LYS A 34 -3.95 5.29 10.94
N SER A 35 -4.18 6.54 10.51
CA SER A 35 -3.23 7.34 9.73
C SER A 35 -1.97 7.77 10.50
N VAL A 36 -1.99 7.82 11.83
CA VAL A 36 -0.85 8.32 12.63
C VAL A 36 0.22 7.25 12.89
N ASN A 37 -0.07 5.96 12.65
CA ASN A 37 0.87 4.86 12.91
C ASN A 37 1.09 3.92 11.71
N THR A 38 0.93 4.44 10.49
CA THR A 38 1.27 3.71 9.27
C THR A 38 2.71 3.94 8.86
N LYS A 39 3.26 3.00 8.10
CA LYS A 39 4.60 3.08 7.52
C LYS A 39 4.53 3.29 6.01
N ILE A 40 5.60 3.86 5.47
CA ILE A 40 5.90 3.81 4.03
C ILE A 40 6.77 2.57 3.80
N ALA A 41 6.47 1.82 2.74
CA ALA A 41 7.24 0.62 2.39
C ALA A 41 7.75 0.69 0.97
N LEU A 42 8.94 0.12 0.72
CA LEU A 42 9.49 -0.08 -0.62
C LEU A 42 9.19 -1.51 -1.08
N PHE A 43 8.46 -1.66 -2.19
CA PHE A 43 8.17 -2.96 -2.78
C PHE A 43 9.01 -3.17 -4.04
N SER A 44 9.68 -4.32 -4.13
CA SER A 44 10.32 -4.77 -5.37
C SER A 44 9.29 -5.42 -6.27
N ILE A 45 9.10 -4.89 -7.47
CA ILE A 45 8.09 -5.31 -8.45
C ILE A 45 8.75 -5.50 -9.82
N ARG A 46 8.36 -6.54 -10.55
CA ARG A 46 8.90 -6.82 -11.89
C ARG A 46 8.37 -5.82 -12.94
N PRO A 47 9.15 -5.46 -13.96
CA PRO A 47 8.78 -4.46 -14.97
C PRO A 47 7.39 -4.65 -15.56
N GLU A 48 7.03 -5.89 -15.91
CA GLU A 48 5.73 -6.17 -16.53
C GLU A 48 4.54 -5.86 -15.61
N TYR A 49 4.73 -5.86 -14.29
CA TYR A 49 3.67 -5.51 -13.33
C TYR A 49 3.68 -4.03 -12.97
N VAL A 50 4.85 -3.41 -12.95
CA VAL A 50 4.98 -1.95 -12.82
C VAL A 50 4.24 -1.25 -13.96
N GLU A 51 4.42 -1.73 -15.20
CA GLU A 51 3.69 -1.21 -16.35
C GLU A 51 2.16 -1.34 -16.18
N GLN A 52 1.67 -2.49 -15.72
CA GLN A 52 0.24 -2.68 -15.47
C GLN A 52 -0.30 -1.78 -14.36
N ILE A 53 0.52 -1.45 -13.36
CA ILE A 53 0.16 -0.49 -12.29
C ILE A 53 0.00 0.91 -12.89
N PHE A 54 1.00 1.37 -13.65
CA PHE A 54 0.96 2.70 -14.25
C PHE A 54 -0.11 2.87 -15.33
N ASN A 55 -0.45 1.81 -16.05
CA ASN A 55 -1.56 1.81 -17.01
C ASN A 55 -2.94 1.68 -16.33
N GLY A 56 -3.00 1.49 -15.01
CA GLY A 56 -4.25 1.40 -14.24
C GLY A 56 -4.95 0.03 -14.30
N ASN A 57 -4.40 -0.93 -15.03
CA ASN A 57 -4.93 -2.30 -15.15
C ASN A 57 -4.69 -3.12 -13.87
N LYS A 58 -3.62 -2.83 -13.13
CA LYS A 58 -3.27 -3.48 -11.87
C LYS A 58 -3.54 -2.53 -10.71
N LYS A 59 -4.66 -2.75 -10.02
CA LYS A 59 -5.02 -2.01 -8.80
C LYS A 59 -4.69 -2.76 -7.51
N PHE A 60 -4.21 -3.99 -7.61
CA PHE A 60 -3.86 -4.81 -6.45
C PHE A 60 -2.44 -5.35 -6.54
N GLU A 61 -1.64 -5.10 -5.52
CA GLU A 61 -0.33 -5.72 -5.34
C GLU A 61 -0.44 -6.93 -4.40
N TYR A 62 -0.06 -8.11 -4.89
CA TYR A 62 -0.25 -9.37 -4.17
C TYR A 62 1.00 -9.80 -3.42
N ARG A 63 0.84 -10.25 -2.17
CA ARG A 63 1.93 -10.79 -1.35
C ARG A 63 1.49 -12.02 -0.58
N LYS A 64 2.45 -12.88 -0.24
CA LYS A 64 2.24 -14.12 0.51
C LYS A 64 2.16 -13.93 2.02
N GLN A 65 2.63 -12.79 2.52
CA GLN A 65 2.72 -12.48 3.94
C GLN A 65 2.19 -11.07 4.20
N THR A 66 1.51 -10.91 5.32
CA THR A 66 1.04 -9.60 5.80
C THR A 66 2.20 -8.76 6.28
N SER A 67 2.10 -7.45 6.12
CA SER A 67 3.05 -6.54 6.74
C SER A 67 2.89 -6.55 8.27
N ARG A 68 4.00 -6.47 9.00
CA ARG A 68 4.00 -6.33 10.47
C ARG A 68 3.31 -5.04 10.93
N PHE A 69 3.45 -3.96 10.16
CA PHE A 69 2.86 -2.66 10.43
C PHE A 69 1.94 -2.28 9.27
N PRO A 70 0.84 -1.54 9.53
CA PRO A 70 0.02 -0.98 8.46
C PRO A 70 0.86 -0.13 7.50
N ILE A 71 0.63 -0.29 6.20
CA ILE A 71 1.32 0.47 5.16
C ILE A 71 0.30 1.44 4.56
N SER A 72 0.61 2.74 4.55
CA SER A 72 -0.23 3.75 3.90
C SER A 72 0.26 4.15 2.51
N LYS A 73 1.55 3.92 2.22
CA LYS A 73 2.16 4.25 0.93
C LYS A 73 3.21 3.20 0.55
N ILE A 74 3.21 2.83 -0.71
CA ILE A 74 4.18 1.93 -1.33
C ILE A 74 5.02 2.74 -2.31
N LEU A 75 6.34 2.76 -2.10
CA LEU A 75 7.31 3.11 -3.13
C LEU A 75 7.54 1.89 -4.03
N ILE A 76 7.52 2.11 -5.34
CA ILE A 76 7.62 1.07 -6.35
C ILE A 76 9.07 1.02 -6.84
N TYR A 77 9.82 0.00 -6.41
CA TYR A 77 11.11 -0.33 -6.99
C TYR A 77 10.91 -1.30 -8.15
N GLU A 78 11.25 -0.86 -9.36
CA GLU A 78 11.26 -1.73 -10.52
C GLU A 78 12.56 -2.53 -10.53
N THR A 79 12.46 -3.85 -10.67
CA THR A 79 13.64 -4.73 -10.73
C THR A 79 14.41 -4.58 -12.06
N THR A 80 15.28 -5.54 -12.39
CA THR A 80 16.02 -5.53 -13.66
C THR A 80 15.07 -5.37 -14.87
N PRO A 81 15.42 -4.56 -15.89
CA PRO A 81 16.69 -3.86 -16.09
C PRO A 81 16.77 -2.47 -15.45
N ILE A 82 15.67 -1.87 -15.01
CA ILE A 82 15.64 -0.48 -14.55
C ILE A 82 16.34 -0.31 -13.19
N MET A 83 16.03 -1.17 -12.21
CA MET A 83 16.69 -1.16 -10.89
C MET A 83 16.63 0.19 -10.16
N LYS A 84 15.48 0.89 -10.25
CA LYS A 84 15.25 2.20 -9.61
C LYS A 84 13.89 2.24 -8.95
N ILE A 85 13.68 3.26 -8.11
CA ILE A 85 12.36 3.62 -7.61
C ILE A 85 11.68 4.48 -8.68
N VAL A 86 10.63 3.97 -9.28
CA VAL A 86 10.02 4.54 -10.50
C VAL A 86 8.69 5.24 -10.23
N GLY A 87 8.16 5.12 -9.01
CA GLY A 87 6.90 5.75 -8.63
C GLY A 87 6.46 5.37 -7.23
N GLU A 88 5.23 5.75 -6.92
CA GLU A 88 4.58 5.46 -5.65
C GLU A 88 3.07 5.28 -5.81
N ALA A 89 2.45 4.65 -4.81
CA ALA A 89 1.00 4.52 -4.71
C ALA A 89 0.57 4.58 -3.25
N GLU A 90 -0.59 5.16 -2.99
CA GLU A 90 -1.24 5.05 -1.69
C GLU A 90 -1.92 3.69 -1.55
N VAL A 91 -1.99 3.19 -0.31
CA VAL A 91 -2.72 1.97 0.02
C VAL A 91 -4.09 2.36 0.56
N GLU A 92 -5.13 2.01 -0.20
CA GLU A 92 -6.51 2.25 0.19
C GLU A 92 -7.01 1.23 1.22
N GLU A 93 -6.79 -0.05 0.91
CA GLU A 93 -7.22 -1.18 1.72
C GLU A 93 -6.19 -2.32 1.62
N VAL A 94 -6.10 -3.13 2.67
CA VAL A 94 -5.34 -4.38 2.66
C VAL A 94 -6.30 -5.54 2.89
N LEU A 95 -6.51 -6.35 1.86
CA LEU A 95 -7.33 -7.55 1.94
C LEU A 95 -6.46 -8.74 2.35
N VAL A 96 -6.92 -9.51 3.33
CA VAL A 96 -6.25 -10.74 3.80
C VAL A 96 -7.29 -11.84 3.90
N ASP A 97 -7.14 -12.89 3.09
CA ASP A 97 -8.09 -14.01 3.04
C ASP A 97 -7.42 -15.22 2.35
N THR A 98 -8.18 -16.27 2.05
CA THR A 98 -7.70 -17.37 1.20
C THR A 98 -7.44 -16.88 -0.23
N PRO A 99 -6.51 -17.50 -0.98
CA PRO A 99 -6.24 -17.11 -2.37
C PRO A 99 -7.49 -17.11 -3.26
N GLU A 100 -8.41 -18.04 -3.05
CA GLU A 100 -9.67 -18.14 -3.80
C GLU A 100 -10.57 -16.93 -3.56
N VAL A 101 -10.72 -16.52 -2.30
CA VAL A 101 -11.54 -15.36 -1.93
C VAL A 101 -10.89 -14.07 -2.41
N ILE A 102 -9.58 -13.91 -2.23
CA ILE A 102 -8.85 -12.75 -2.74
C ILE A 102 -9.03 -12.65 -4.26
N TRP A 103 -8.77 -13.72 -5.01
CA TRP A 103 -8.94 -13.71 -6.46
C TRP A 103 -10.36 -13.31 -6.88
N LYS A 104 -11.40 -13.88 -6.25
CA LYS A 104 -12.79 -13.54 -6.55
C LYS A 104 -13.08 -12.05 -6.38
N ARG A 105 -12.49 -11.41 -5.37
CA ARG A 105 -12.68 -9.99 -5.07
C ARG A 105 -11.88 -9.06 -5.99
N THR A 106 -10.72 -9.50 -6.47
CA THR A 106 -9.75 -8.60 -7.11
C THR A 106 -9.50 -8.88 -8.60
N LYS A 107 -10.01 -9.99 -9.16
CA LYS A 107 -9.71 -10.46 -10.53
C LYS A 107 -9.90 -9.43 -11.64
N GLU A 108 -10.92 -8.55 -11.53
CA GLU A 108 -11.24 -7.54 -12.55
C GLU A 108 -10.16 -6.46 -12.68
N CYS A 109 -9.32 -6.28 -11.65
CA CYS A 109 -8.24 -5.29 -11.63
C CYS A 109 -6.91 -5.90 -11.12
N ALA A 110 -6.72 -7.21 -11.33
CA ALA A 110 -5.57 -7.95 -10.80
C ALA A 110 -4.26 -7.64 -11.52
N GLY A 111 -4.34 -7.22 -12.79
CA GLY A 111 -3.18 -6.97 -13.66
C GLY A 111 -2.29 -8.20 -13.88
N VAL A 112 -2.79 -9.40 -13.61
CA VAL A 112 -2.12 -10.69 -13.81
C VAL A 112 -3.14 -11.73 -14.25
N SER A 113 -2.72 -12.76 -14.96
CA SER A 113 -3.60 -13.87 -15.31
C SER A 113 -3.94 -14.72 -14.09
N GLN A 114 -5.10 -15.38 -14.13
CA GLN A 114 -5.50 -16.34 -13.09
C GLN A 114 -4.48 -17.47 -12.95
N ASN A 115 -3.92 -17.95 -14.07
CA ASN A 115 -2.90 -19.01 -14.03
C ASN A 115 -1.65 -18.56 -13.26
N PHE A 116 -1.16 -17.34 -13.52
CA PHE A 116 -0.04 -16.78 -12.77
C PHE A 116 -0.38 -16.63 -11.28
N TYR A 117 -1.56 -16.10 -10.95
CA TYR A 117 -2.02 -15.94 -9.58
C TYR A 117 -2.07 -17.28 -8.83
N ASN A 118 -2.70 -18.29 -9.44
CA ASN A 118 -2.83 -19.63 -8.88
C ASN A 118 -1.45 -20.28 -8.67
N GLN A 119 -0.54 -20.14 -9.63
CA GLN A 119 0.83 -20.64 -9.50
C GLN A 119 1.58 -19.92 -8.37
N TYR A 120 1.45 -18.60 -8.29
CA TYR A 120 2.10 -17.79 -7.28
C TYR A 120 1.66 -18.19 -5.87
N PHE A 121 0.36 -18.44 -5.66
CA PHE A 121 -0.22 -18.85 -4.37
C PHE A 121 -0.37 -20.36 -4.18
N ARG A 122 0.23 -21.20 -5.05
CA ARG A 122 0.15 -22.66 -4.92
C ARG A 122 0.61 -23.12 -3.53
N GLY A 123 -0.24 -23.89 -2.85
CA GLY A 123 0.02 -24.42 -1.50
C GLY A 123 -0.03 -23.36 -0.38
N ARG A 124 -0.62 -22.19 -0.63
CA ARG A 124 -0.82 -21.15 0.39
C ARG A 124 -2.28 -21.14 0.86
N HIS A 125 -2.48 -21.00 2.16
CA HIS A 125 -3.80 -20.83 2.77
C HIS A 125 -4.20 -19.36 2.94
N THR A 126 -3.27 -18.44 2.67
CA THR A 126 -3.48 -17.01 2.85
C THR A 126 -2.83 -16.25 1.70
N ALA A 127 -3.54 -15.22 1.23
CA ALA A 127 -3.10 -14.23 0.27
C ALA A 127 -3.37 -12.83 0.82
N VAL A 128 -2.47 -11.90 0.48
CA VAL A 128 -2.60 -10.48 0.82
C VAL A 128 -2.70 -9.68 -0.46
N ALA A 129 -3.63 -8.75 -0.53
CA ALA A 129 -3.77 -7.81 -1.63
C ALA A 129 -3.79 -6.37 -1.09
N TYR A 130 -2.81 -5.58 -1.50
CA TYR A 130 -2.75 -4.14 -1.23
C TYR A 130 -3.46 -3.41 -2.37
N GLN A 131 -4.58 -2.75 -2.08
CA GLN A 131 -5.30 -1.93 -3.04
C GLN A 131 -4.56 -0.61 -3.25
N LEU A 132 -4.13 -0.39 -4.47
CA LEU A 132 -3.37 0.78 -4.88
C LEU A 132 -4.31 1.87 -5.38
N LYS A 133 -4.14 3.09 -4.88
CA LYS A 133 -4.78 4.30 -5.40
C LYS A 133 -3.78 5.43 -5.52
N ASN A 134 -4.19 6.51 -6.19
CA ASN A 134 -3.37 7.71 -6.37
C ASN A 134 -1.95 7.36 -6.85
N VAL A 135 -1.88 6.51 -7.87
CA VAL A 135 -0.62 6.02 -8.43
C VAL A 135 0.09 7.18 -9.14
N ILE A 136 1.36 7.40 -8.78
CA ILE A 136 2.21 8.43 -9.37
C ILE A 136 3.44 7.76 -9.96
N LYS A 137 3.63 7.93 -11.28
CA LYS A 137 4.88 7.60 -11.96
C LYS A 137 5.82 8.80 -11.86
N TYR A 138 7.09 8.57 -11.54
CA TYR A 138 8.07 9.64 -11.51
C TYR A 138 8.60 9.95 -12.92
N ASP A 139 8.74 11.25 -13.21
CA ASP A 139 9.39 11.72 -14.45
C ASP A 139 10.86 11.28 -14.51
N SER A 140 11.52 11.25 -13.34
CA SER A 140 12.89 10.77 -13.19
C SER A 140 12.95 9.70 -12.09
N PRO A 141 13.30 8.45 -12.43
CA PRO A 141 13.50 7.39 -11.45
C PRO A 141 14.56 7.76 -10.40
N LYS A 142 14.36 7.29 -9.16
CA LYS A 142 15.21 7.61 -8.01
C LYS A 142 16.08 6.43 -7.60
N GLU A 143 17.22 6.74 -6.98
CA GLU A 143 18.11 5.72 -6.43
C GLU A 143 17.58 5.17 -5.10
N LEU A 144 17.98 3.94 -4.75
CA LEU A 144 17.72 3.40 -3.41
C LEU A 144 18.40 4.26 -2.32
N SER A 145 19.57 4.82 -2.62
CA SER A 145 20.34 5.66 -1.70
C SER A 145 19.61 6.94 -1.30
N ASP A 146 18.75 7.47 -2.17
CA ASP A 146 17.95 8.67 -1.89
C ASP A 146 16.99 8.47 -0.71
N PHE A 147 16.71 7.20 -0.36
CA PHE A 147 15.85 6.79 0.75
C PHE A 147 16.62 6.05 1.85
N GLY A 148 17.96 6.11 1.84
CA GLY A 148 18.80 5.42 2.83
C GLY A 148 18.85 3.90 2.67
N ILE A 149 18.43 3.37 1.51
CA ILE A 149 18.35 1.93 1.24
C ILE A 149 19.60 1.51 0.47
N LYS A 150 20.31 0.50 0.99
CA LYS A 150 21.57 0.02 0.38
C LYS A 150 21.37 -1.04 -0.70
N ARG A 151 20.32 -1.84 -0.59
CA ARG A 151 20.02 -2.97 -1.49
C ARG A 151 18.51 -3.15 -1.61
N ALA A 152 18.05 -3.53 -2.78
CA ALA A 152 16.64 -3.82 -3.02
C ALA A 152 16.15 -4.96 -2.11
N PRO A 153 14.97 -4.85 -1.50
CA PRO A 153 14.43 -5.91 -0.66
C PRO A 153 13.98 -7.11 -1.52
N GLN A 154 14.06 -8.33 -0.97
CA GLN A 154 13.52 -9.53 -1.65
C GLN A 154 12.00 -9.49 -1.76
N SER A 155 11.32 -8.96 -0.74
CA SER A 155 9.86 -8.73 -0.76
C SER A 155 9.57 -7.24 -0.66
N PHE A 156 9.74 -6.68 0.54
CA PHE A 156 9.64 -5.25 0.81
C PHE A 156 10.47 -4.90 2.04
N CYS A 157 10.72 -3.61 2.27
CA CYS A 157 11.21 -3.07 3.54
C CYS A 157 10.41 -1.81 3.92
N TYR A 158 10.39 -1.48 5.21
CA TYR A 158 9.90 -0.17 5.64
C TYR A 158 10.97 0.88 5.42
N LEU A 159 10.54 2.10 5.11
CA LEU A 159 11.43 3.24 5.12
C LEU A 159 11.72 3.69 6.58
N PRO A 160 12.91 4.27 6.83
CA PRO A 160 13.30 4.81 8.13
C PRO A 160 12.30 5.81 8.72
#